data_AF-A0A948UDA9-F1
#
_entry.id   AF-A0A948UDA9-F1
#
_cell.length_a   1.000
_cell.length_b   1.000
_cell.length_c   1.000
_cell.angle_alpha   90.00
_cell.angle_beta   90.00
_cell.angle_gamma   90.00
#
_symmetry.space_group_name_H-M   'P 1'
#
loop_
_entity.id
_entity.type
_entity.pdbx_description
1 polymer ?
#
loop_
_entity_poly.entity_id
_entity_poly.type
_entity_poly.pdbx_seq_one_letter_code
_entity_poly.pdbx_strand_id
1 'polypeptide(L)'
;MTMTPEPDEPAAAERDDGISSVISDVRQLAAEAKTFAEAELAFQTSRAQFAGAAAGRIALYGLVALVLAVFALGALVVGLLLALAPLVTAWGATGIVAGGLALAALLFVILALAKWKRVKAAIVEKGRE
;
A
#
# COMPACT_ATOMS: atom_id res chain seq x y z
N MET A 1 77.78 -33.45 36.74
CA MET A 1 77.11 -34.25 35.69
C MET A 1 75.88 -34.82 36.37
N THR A 2 74.70 -34.23 36.27
CA THR A 2 73.87 -34.11 35.06
C THR A 2 72.89 -32.94 35.19
N MET A 3 72.96 -31.98 34.27
CA MET A 3 71.82 -31.13 33.92
C MET A 3 70.81 -32.01 33.16
N THR A 4 69.62 -32.17 33.71
CA THR A 4 68.44 -32.61 32.94
C THR A 4 67.85 -31.38 32.26
N PRO A 5 67.66 -31.38 30.92
CA PRO A 5 66.95 -30.32 30.24
C PRO A 5 65.45 -30.49 30.50
N GLU A 6 64.80 -29.44 30.99
CA GLU A 6 63.36 -29.29 31.01
C GLU A 6 62.90 -29.04 29.55
N PRO A 7 62.02 -29.88 28.97
CA PRO A 7 61.55 -29.66 27.61
C PRO A 7 60.47 -28.59 27.60
N ASP A 8 60.84 -27.46 26.99
CA ASP A 8 60.07 -26.46 26.24
C ASP A 8 58.55 -26.33 26.47
N GLU A 9 58.19 -25.07 26.79
CA GLU A 9 56.87 -24.46 26.76
C GLU A 9 55.93 -24.97 25.65
N PRO A 10 54.64 -25.20 25.94
CA PRO A 10 53.62 -25.32 24.90
C PRO A 10 53.22 -23.92 24.37
N ALA A 11 54.14 -23.23 23.68
CA ALA A 11 53.87 -21.93 23.04
C ALA A 11 53.02 -22.03 21.75
N ALA A 12 52.51 -23.22 21.41
CA ALA A 12 51.79 -23.48 20.16
C ALA A 12 50.27 -23.65 20.32
N ALA A 13 49.74 -23.81 21.55
CA ALA A 13 48.32 -24.07 21.77
C ALA A 13 47.45 -22.79 21.82
N GLU A 14 47.97 -21.67 22.34
CA GLU A 14 47.19 -20.43 22.52
C GLU A 14 46.87 -19.66 21.23
N ARG A 15 47.62 -19.90 20.13
CA ARG A 15 47.41 -19.16 18.87
C ARG A 15 46.22 -19.68 18.06
N ASP A 16 45.86 -20.95 18.22
CA ASP A 16 44.73 -21.58 17.53
C ASP A 16 43.39 -21.16 18.17
N ASP A 17 43.38 -20.98 19.49
CA ASP A 17 42.22 -20.53 20.28
C ASP A 17 41.76 -19.10 19.89
N GLY A 18 42.70 -18.20 19.63
CA GLY A 18 42.40 -16.81 19.24
C GLY A 18 41.74 -16.71 17.85
N ILE A 19 42.19 -17.51 16.88
CA ILE A 19 41.60 -17.54 15.53
C ILE A 19 40.22 -18.20 15.57
N SER A 20 40.08 -19.29 16.32
CA SER A 20 38.80 -19.97 16.54
C SER A 20 37.77 -19.04 17.20
N SER A 21 38.18 -18.26 18.19
CA SER A 21 37.35 -17.27 18.89
C SER A 21 36.84 -16.16 17.96
N VAL A 22 37.71 -15.58 17.13
CA VAL A 22 37.28 -14.54 16.15
C VAL A 22 36.33 -15.12 15.10
N ILE A 23 36.56 -16.37 14.67
CA ILE A 23 35.64 -17.07 13.75
C ILE A 23 34.29 -17.31 14.43
N SER A 24 34.25 -17.65 15.72
CA SER A 24 32.99 -17.78 16.45
C SER A 24 32.26 -16.46 16.62
N ASP A 25 32.97 -15.37 16.91
CA ASP A 25 32.39 -14.03 17.03
C ASP A 25 31.78 -13.57 15.71
N VAL A 26 32.49 -13.78 14.59
CA VAL A 26 31.96 -13.47 13.25
C VAL A 26 30.72 -14.31 12.93
N ARG A 27 30.68 -15.59 13.32
CA ARG A 27 29.48 -16.42 13.18
C ARG A 27 28.33 -15.93 14.04
N GLN A 28 28.61 -15.47 15.25
CA GLN A 28 27.62 -14.92 16.16
C GLN A 28 27.04 -13.60 15.62
N LEU A 29 27.90 -12.66 15.19
CA LEU A 29 27.51 -11.43 14.51
C LEU A 29 26.70 -11.71 13.24
N ALA A 30 27.06 -12.72 12.47
CA ALA A 30 26.29 -13.13 11.29
C ALA A 30 24.91 -13.68 11.67
N ALA A 31 24.80 -14.44 12.76
CA ALA A 31 23.53 -14.95 13.27
C ALA A 31 22.64 -13.83 13.83
N GLU A 32 23.23 -12.86 14.53
CA GLU A 32 22.54 -11.69 15.07
C GLU A 32 22.06 -10.76 13.94
N ALA A 33 22.89 -10.50 12.93
CA ALA A 33 22.52 -9.72 11.74
C ALA A 33 21.37 -10.37 10.96
N LYS A 34 21.39 -11.71 10.83
CA LYS A 34 20.30 -12.47 10.23
C LYS A 34 19.01 -12.31 11.04
N THR A 35 19.08 -12.45 12.36
CA THR A 35 17.93 -12.30 13.25
C THR A 35 17.34 -10.88 13.18
N PHE A 36 18.19 -9.86 13.10
CA PHE A 36 17.78 -8.47 12.90
C PHE A 36 17.08 -8.26 11.55
N ALA A 37 17.62 -8.83 10.47
CA ALA A 37 17.02 -8.76 9.13
C ALA A 37 15.65 -9.47 9.09
N GLU A 38 15.52 -10.62 9.74
CA GLU A 38 14.25 -11.35 9.86
C GLU A 38 13.20 -10.54 10.64
N ALA A 39 13.61 -9.82 11.69
CA ALA A 39 12.73 -8.95 12.46
C ALA A 39 12.21 -7.75 11.65
N GLU A 40 13.07 -7.12 10.84
CA GLU A 40 12.68 -5.99 9.99
C GLU A 40 11.71 -6.44 8.87
N LEU A 41 11.96 -7.60 8.27
CA LEU A 41 11.04 -8.24 7.32
C LEU A 41 9.70 -8.56 7.96
N ALA A 42 9.71 -9.10 9.19
CA ALA A 42 8.51 -9.37 9.97
C ALA A 42 7.72 -8.08 10.30
N PHE A 43 8.40 -6.97 10.53
CA PHE A 43 7.76 -5.68 10.78
C PHE A 43 7.10 -5.11 9.51
N GLN A 44 7.80 -5.18 8.37
CA GLN A 44 7.27 -4.71 7.10
C GLN A 44 6.12 -5.58 6.57
N THR A 45 6.17 -6.90 6.74
CA THR A 45 5.05 -7.79 6.39
C THR A 45 3.83 -7.53 7.27
N SER A 46 4.01 -7.26 8.57
CA SER A 46 2.90 -6.94 9.47
C SER A 46 2.20 -5.63 9.07
N ARG A 47 2.99 -4.62 8.68
CA ARG A 47 2.46 -3.35 8.14
C ARG A 47 1.74 -3.54 6.81
N ALA A 48 2.26 -4.40 5.93
CA ALA A 48 1.63 -4.75 4.65
C ALA A 48 0.33 -5.54 4.82
N GLN A 49 0.28 -6.49 5.77
CA GLN A 49 -0.93 -7.25 6.09
C GLN A 49 -2.02 -6.36 6.71
N PHE A 50 -1.63 -5.48 7.63
CA PHE A 50 -2.57 -4.50 8.21
C PHE A 50 -3.12 -3.53 7.15
N ALA A 51 -2.24 -2.99 6.29
CA ALA A 51 -2.65 -2.15 5.17
C ALA A 51 -3.53 -2.91 4.16
N GLY A 52 -3.23 -4.18 3.88
CA GLY A 52 -4.01 -5.04 2.99
C GLY A 52 -5.40 -5.36 3.54
N ALA A 53 -5.52 -5.66 4.83
CA ALA A 53 -6.81 -5.90 5.48
C ALA A 53 -7.69 -4.64 5.51
N ALA A 54 -7.09 -3.48 5.78
CA ALA A 54 -7.78 -2.19 5.70
C ALA A 54 -8.24 -1.87 4.26
N ALA A 55 -7.36 -2.10 3.27
CA ALA A 55 -7.68 -1.92 1.86
C ALA A 55 -8.84 -2.83 1.40
N GLY A 56 -8.90 -4.08 1.87
CA GLY A 56 -9.99 -5.00 1.58
C GLY A 56 -11.35 -4.50 2.10
N ARG A 57 -11.40 -4.00 3.33
CA ARG A 57 -12.64 -3.41 3.90
C ARG A 57 -13.05 -2.14 3.17
N ILE A 58 -12.10 -1.26 2.85
CA ILE A 58 -12.36 -0.03 2.08
C ILE A 58 -12.90 -0.38 0.69
N ALA A 59 -12.32 -1.38 0.02
CA ALA A 59 -12.79 -1.86 -1.27
C ALA A 59 -14.21 -2.44 -1.19
N LEU A 60 -14.51 -3.22 -0.15
CA LEU A 60 -15.85 -3.77 0.07
C LEU A 60 -16.89 -2.66 0.29
N TYR A 61 -16.62 -1.72 1.21
CA TYR A 61 -17.53 -0.60 1.44
C TYR A 61 -17.68 0.28 0.19
N GLY A 62 -16.59 0.51 -0.55
CA GLY A 62 -16.62 1.23 -1.82
C GLY A 62 -17.47 0.53 -2.88
N LEU A 63 -17.38 -0.79 -2.99
CA LEU A 63 -18.21 -1.58 -3.91
C LEU A 63 -19.69 -1.53 -3.52
N VAL A 64 -20.00 -1.73 -2.25
CA VAL A 64 -21.39 -1.65 -1.75
C VAL A 64 -21.98 -0.27 -1.99
N ALA A 65 -21.22 0.80 -1.66
CA ALA A 65 -21.64 2.17 -1.91
C ALA A 65 -21.86 2.46 -3.39
N LEU A 66 -20.99 1.95 -4.27
CA LEU A 66 -21.14 2.10 -5.73
C LEU A 66 -22.42 1.42 -6.24
N VAL A 67 -22.68 0.19 -5.81
CA VAL A 67 -23.89 -0.56 -6.18
C VAL A 67 -25.14 0.19 -5.72
N LEU A 68 -25.18 0.64 -4.46
CA LEU A 68 -26.28 1.43 -3.93
C LEU A 68 -26.46 2.76 -4.67
N ALA A 69 -25.37 3.43 -5.05
CA ALA A 69 -25.43 4.67 -5.81
C ALA A 69 -26.05 4.47 -7.20
N VAL A 70 -25.75 3.35 -7.88
CA VAL A 70 -26.37 3.02 -9.18
C VAL A 70 -27.88 2.80 -9.03
N PHE A 71 -28.30 2.03 -8.02
CA PHE A 71 -29.73 1.82 -7.74
C PHE A 71 -30.44 3.12 -7.36
N ALA A 72 -29.82 3.93 -6.50
CA ALA A 72 -30.35 5.22 -6.10
C ALA A 72 -30.48 6.17 -7.30
N LEU A 73 -29.49 6.20 -8.19
CA LEU A 73 -29.54 7.01 -9.41
C LEU A 73 -30.67 6.57 -10.34
N GLY A 74 -30.85 5.26 -10.54
CA GLY A 74 -31.97 4.71 -11.30
C GLY A 74 -33.33 5.06 -10.69
N ALA A 75 -33.48 4.89 -9.37
CA ALA A 75 -34.70 5.26 -8.64
C ALA A 75 -34.97 6.77 -8.73
N LEU A 76 -33.94 7.61 -8.67
CA LEU A 76 -34.05 9.06 -8.83
C LEU A 76 -34.52 9.43 -10.23
N VAL A 77 -33.98 8.80 -11.28
CA VAL A 77 -34.45 8.99 -12.67
C VAL A 77 -35.92 8.64 -12.81
N VAL A 78 -36.33 7.45 -12.33
CA VAL A 78 -37.72 7.01 -12.40
C VAL A 78 -38.64 7.94 -11.62
N GLY A 79 -38.26 8.32 -10.39
CA GLY A 79 -39.02 9.26 -9.57
C GLY A 79 -39.18 10.63 -10.22
N LEU A 80 -38.11 11.15 -10.83
CA LEU A 80 -38.13 12.45 -11.50
C LEU A 80 -38.99 12.42 -12.76
N LEU A 81 -38.95 11.34 -13.53
CA LEU A 81 -39.84 11.14 -14.68
C LEU A 81 -41.31 11.08 -14.25
N LEU A 82 -41.64 10.33 -13.20
CA LEU A 82 -43.01 10.25 -12.66
C LEU A 82 -43.50 11.60 -12.12
N ALA A 83 -42.61 12.39 -11.51
CA ALA A 83 -42.92 13.71 -10.99
C ALA A 83 -43.11 14.76 -12.10
N LEU A 84 -42.28 14.75 -13.15
CA LEU A 84 -42.32 15.76 -14.22
C LEU A 84 -43.31 15.43 -15.34
N ALA A 85 -43.55 14.15 -15.64
CA ALA A 85 -44.46 13.74 -16.71
C ALA A 85 -45.84 14.43 -16.66
N PRO A 86 -46.52 14.58 -15.49
CA PRO A 86 -47.80 15.30 -15.44
C PRO A 86 -47.68 16.82 -15.65
N LEU A 87 -46.51 17.42 -15.49
CA LEU A 87 -46.31 18.87 -15.64
C LEU A 87 -45.88 19.28 -17.06
N VAL A 88 -45.00 18.48 -17.68
CA VAL A 88 -44.33 18.85 -18.95
C VAL A 88 -44.48 17.81 -20.05
N THR A 89 -45.37 16.83 -19.86
CA THR A 89 -45.53 15.63 -20.70
C THR A 89 -44.34 14.66 -20.63
N ALA A 90 -44.53 13.44 -21.12
CA ALA A 90 -43.50 12.41 -21.09
C ALA A 90 -42.23 12.82 -21.85
N TRP A 91 -42.36 13.38 -23.04
CA TRP A 91 -41.22 13.82 -23.86
C TRP A 91 -40.46 14.98 -23.22
N GLY A 92 -41.17 15.96 -22.66
CA GLY A 92 -40.55 17.07 -21.93
C GLY A 92 -39.80 16.59 -20.69
N ALA A 93 -40.39 15.66 -19.93
CA ALA A 93 -39.74 15.07 -18.76
C ALA A 93 -38.45 14.33 -19.14
N THR A 94 -38.48 13.48 -20.17
CA THR A 94 -37.29 12.76 -20.65
C THR A 94 -36.20 13.73 -21.10
N GLY A 95 -36.54 14.78 -21.85
CA GLY A 95 -35.58 15.79 -22.30
C GLY A 95 -34.91 16.52 -21.14
N ILE A 96 -35.68 16.94 -20.13
CA ILE A 96 -35.16 17.65 -18.95
C ILE A 96 -34.26 16.73 -18.11
N VAL A 97 -34.72 15.51 -17.81
CA VAL A 97 -33.98 14.58 -16.96
C VAL A 97 -32.68 14.12 -17.64
N ALA A 98 -32.77 13.71 -18.91
CA ALA A 98 -31.59 13.28 -19.67
C ALA A 98 -30.61 14.44 -19.90
N GLY A 99 -31.11 15.63 -20.26
CA GLY A 99 -30.30 16.83 -20.43
C GLY A 99 -29.60 17.25 -19.14
N GLY A 100 -30.32 17.25 -18.01
CA GLY A 100 -29.76 17.55 -16.70
C GLY A 100 -28.66 16.58 -16.27
N LEU A 101 -28.87 15.27 -16.46
CA LEU A 101 -27.85 14.25 -16.19
C LEU A 101 -26.63 14.39 -17.10
N ALA A 102 -26.84 14.67 -18.39
CA ALA A 102 -25.75 14.89 -19.33
C ALA A 102 -24.89 16.11 -18.95
N LEU A 103 -25.53 17.22 -18.56
CA LEU A 103 -24.83 18.41 -18.05
C LEU A 103 -24.07 18.11 -16.76
N ALA A 104 -24.68 17.43 -15.80
CA ALA A 104 -24.02 17.02 -14.56
C ALA A 104 -22.81 16.12 -14.84
N ALA A 105 -22.96 15.12 -15.72
CA ALA A 105 -21.88 14.23 -16.14
C ALA A 105 -20.72 15.01 -16.78
N LEU A 106 -21.03 15.96 -17.68
CA LEU A 106 -20.02 16.81 -18.31
C LEU A 106 -19.23 17.61 -17.26
N LEU A 107 -19.92 18.22 -16.29
CA LEU A 107 -19.26 18.94 -15.19
C LEU A 107 -18.33 18.01 -14.39
N PHE A 108 -18.79 16.83 -14.00
CA PHE A 108 -17.96 15.87 -13.27
C PHE A 108 -16.73 15.44 -14.07
N VAL A 109 -16.85 15.22 -15.37
CA VAL A 109 -15.71 14.90 -16.24
C VAL A 109 -14.69 16.05 -16.24
N ILE A 110 -15.14 17.30 -16.38
CA ILE A 110 -14.26 18.47 -16.35
C ILE A 110 -13.52 18.56 -15.00
N LEU A 111 -14.25 18.41 -13.90
CA LEU A 111 -13.66 18.44 -12.55
C LEU A 111 -12.66 17.30 -12.32
N ALA A 112 -12.98 16.09 -12.79
CA ALA A 112 -12.10 14.93 -12.69
C ALA A 112 -10.80 15.14 -13.48
N LEU A 113 -10.90 15.64 -14.72
CA LEU A 113 -9.74 15.97 -15.55
C LEU A 113 -8.87 17.05 -14.91
N ALA A 114 -9.48 18.08 -14.31
CA ALA A 114 -8.75 19.13 -13.59
C ALA A 114 -7.96 18.58 -12.39
N LYS A 115 -8.57 17.70 -11.60
CA LYS A 115 -7.88 17.04 -10.47
C LYS A 115 -6.77 16.12 -10.94
N TRP A 116 -7.01 15.32 -11.97
CA TRP A 116 -6.02 14.40 -12.54
C TRP A 116 -4.77 15.13 -13.06
N LYS A 117 -4.95 16.28 -13.71
CA LYS A 117 -3.85 17.14 -14.14
C LYS A 117 -2.98 17.61 -12.96
N ARG A 118 -3.60 17.99 -11.83
CA ARG A 118 -2.87 18.41 -10.63
C ARG A 118 -2.05 17.28 -10.01
N VAL A 119 -2.64 16.08 -9.90
CA VAL A 119 -1.94 14.90 -9.37
C VAL A 119 -0.76 14.53 -10.26
N LYS A 120 -0.95 14.52 -11.58
CA LYS A 120 0.14 14.29 -12.53
C LYS A 120 1.26 15.32 -12.40
N ALA A 121 0.92 16.61 -12.29
CA ALA A 121 1.91 17.67 -12.12
C ALA A 121 2.75 17.45 -10.85
N ALA A 122 2.11 17.15 -9.71
CA ALA A 122 2.81 16.89 -8.45
C ALA A 122 3.76 15.67 -8.51
N ILE A 123 3.38 14.62 -9.24
CA ILE A 123 4.22 13.43 -9.43
C ILE A 123 5.43 13.75 -10.33
N VAL A 124 5.22 14.52 -11.41
CA VAL A 124 6.30 14.92 -12.34
C VAL A 124 7.29 15.86 -11.68
N GLU A 125 6.82 16.80 -10.85
CA GLU A 125 7.67 17.75 -10.11
C GLU A 125 8.56 17.03 -9.09
N LYS A 126 7.99 16.11 -8.29
CA LYS A 126 8.75 15.30 -7.33
C LYS A 126 9.79 14.37 -7.98
N GLY A 127 9.61 14.00 -9.26
CA GLY A 127 10.59 13.20 -10.00
C GLY A 127 11.75 13.99 -10.60
N ARG A 128 11.73 15.32 -10.50
CA ARG A 128 12.81 16.22 -10.97
C ARG A 128 13.71 16.75 -9.85
N GLU A 129 13.34 16.51 -8.59
CA GLU A 129 14.16 16.76 -7.39
C GLU A 129 14.99 15.53 -7.03
#